data_AF-A0AAP6CZJ6-F1
#
_entry.id   AF-A0AAP6CZJ6-F1
#
_cell.length_a   1.000
_cell.length_b   1.000
_cell.length_c   1.000
_cell.angle_alpha   90.00
_cell.angle_beta   90.00
_cell.angle_gamma   90.00
#
_symmetry.space_group_name_H-M   'P 1'
#
loop_
_entity.id
_entity.type
_entity.pdbx_description
1 polymer ?
#
loop_
_entity_poly.entity_id
_entity_poly.type
_entity_poly.pdbx_seq_one_letter_code
_entity_poly.pdbx_strand_id
1 'polypeptide(L)'
;KTLYVDTAPVRGEIPDIEPEQIHLAIKESGVLEQNTESSIAHGKEVFVKTKKGVIKPRTPNQAQYLVNMVTHDISFGIGPAGTGKTYLAVAAAVDALERQEIRRILLTRPAVEAGEKLGFLPGDLSQKVDPYLRPLYDALFEMLGFERVEKLIERNVIEVAPLAYMRGRTLNDAFIILDESQNTTVEQM
;
A
#
# COMPACT_ATOMS: atom_id res chain seq x y z
N LYS A 1 -34.52 6.85 7.98
CA LYS A 1 -35.72 6.53 8.82
C LYS A 1 -37.03 6.99 8.18
N THR A 2 -36.99 7.86 7.18
CA THR A 2 -38.13 8.45 6.46
C THR A 2 -38.74 7.53 5.41
N LEU A 3 -37.93 6.84 4.59
CA LEU A 3 -38.44 6.04 3.46
C LEU A 3 -39.44 4.92 3.80
N TYR A 4 -39.31 4.29 4.97
CA TYR A 4 -40.25 3.25 5.41
C TYR A 4 -41.63 3.80 5.77
N VAL A 5 -41.68 5.05 6.27
CA VAL A 5 -42.93 5.74 6.59
C VAL A 5 -43.55 6.30 5.31
N ASP A 6 -42.70 6.80 4.40
CA ASP A 6 -43.15 7.43 3.14
C ASP A 6 -43.64 6.44 2.10
N THR A 7 -43.27 5.16 2.21
CA THR A 7 -43.73 4.05 1.35
C THR A 7 -44.77 3.16 2.03
N ALA A 8 -45.23 3.54 3.22
CA ALA A 8 -46.28 2.80 3.92
C ALA A 8 -47.57 2.82 3.10
N PRO A 9 -48.31 1.70 3.01
CA PRO A 9 -49.50 1.62 2.19
C PRO A 9 -50.57 2.59 2.70
N VAL A 10 -50.94 3.57 1.88
CA VAL A 10 -52.05 4.48 2.17
C VAL A 10 -53.28 3.93 1.49
N ARG A 11 -54.28 3.52 2.28
CA ARG A 11 -55.53 2.92 1.77
C ARG A 11 -55.33 1.66 0.90
N GLY A 12 -54.28 0.89 1.15
CA GLY A 12 -54.02 -0.38 0.47
C GLY A 12 -53.25 -0.27 -0.84
N GLU A 13 -52.91 0.95 -1.29
CA GLU A 13 -52.02 1.18 -2.42
C GLU A 13 -50.59 1.40 -1.90
N ILE A 14 -49.64 0.65 -2.46
CA ILE A 14 -48.21 0.78 -2.17
C ILE A 14 -47.64 1.75 -3.21
N PRO A 15 -47.09 2.90 -2.81
CA PRO A 15 -46.43 3.81 -3.73
C PRO A 15 -45.18 3.15 -4.34
N ASP A 16 -44.99 3.30 -5.65
CA ASP A 16 -43.74 2.91 -6.30
C ASP A 16 -42.58 3.76 -5.80
N ILE A 17 -41.42 3.13 -5.64
CA ILE A 17 -40.20 3.78 -5.13
C ILE A 17 -39.35 4.20 -6.33
N GLU A 18 -39.19 5.51 -6.50
CA GLU A 18 -38.35 6.05 -7.56
C GLU A 18 -36.86 5.91 -7.22
N PRO A 19 -35.98 5.69 -8.22
CA PRO A 19 -34.54 5.54 -8.01
C PRO A 19 -33.90 6.71 -7.25
N GLU A 20 -34.43 7.92 -7.42
CA GLU A 20 -33.96 9.14 -6.76
C GLU A 20 -34.25 9.14 -5.25
N GLN A 21 -35.38 8.57 -4.84
CA GLN A 21 -35.75 8.43 -3.43
C GLN A 21 -34.83 7.44 -2.72
N ILE A 22 -34.46 6.35 -3.39
CA ILE A 22 -33.46 5.39 -2.90
C ILE A 22 -32.10 6.08 -2.75
N HIS A 23 -31.67 6.83 -3.76
CA HIS A 23 -30.39 7.54 -3.72
C HIS A 23 -30.32 8.54 -2.56
N LEU A 24 -31.39 9.33 -2.36
CA LEU A 24 -31.47 10.29 -1.27
C LEU A 24 -31.46 9.61 0.10
N ALA A 25 -32.23 8.54 0.29
CA ALA A 25 -32.25 7.81 1.55
C ALA A 25 -30.92 7.12 1.88
N ILE A 26 -30.19 6.61 0.87
CA ILE A 26 -28.83 6.08 1.08
C ILE A 26 -27.90 7.19 1.56
N LYS A 27 -27.98 8.38 0.95
CA LYS A 27 -27.18 9.55 1.34
C LYS A 27 -27.52 10.03 2.76
N GLU A 28 -28.80 10.16 3.10
CA GLU A 28 -29.27 10.58 4.42
C GLU A 28 -29.03 9.55 5.53
N SER A 29 -29.02 8.26 5.18
CA SER A 29 -28.76 7.19 6.15
C SER A 29 -27.31 7.17 6.66
N GLY A 30 -26.43 8.01 6.09
CA GLY A 30 -25.03 8.05 6.45
C GLY A 30 -24.29 6.75 6.13
N VAL A 31 -24.90 5.79 5.43
CA VAL A 31 -24.23 4.51 5.06
C VAL A 31 -23.04 4.77 4.13
N LEU A 32 -23.07 5.84 3.34
CA LEU A 32 -21.91 6.31 2.58
C LEU A 32 -20.89 7.08 3.43
N GLU A 33 -21.31 7.65 4.56
CA GLU A 33 -20.45 8.42 5.48
C GLU A 33 -19.80 7.53 6.55
N GLN A 34 -20.38 6.37 6.87
CA GLN A 34 -19.93 5.42 7.90
C GLN A 34 -18.56 4.77 7.66
N ASN A 35 -17.90 5.03 6.52
CA ASN A 35 -16.50 4.64 6.28
C ASN A 35 -15.52 5.82 6.24
N THR A 36 -15.97 7.05 6.51
CA THR A 36 -15.11 8.25 6.52
C THR A 36 -14.80 8.75 7.93
N GLU A 37 -15.55 8.28 8.93
CA GLU A 37 -15.37 8.64 10.33
C GLU A 37 -14.82 7.46 11.16
N SER A 38 -13.75 6.83 10.69
CA SER A 38 -12.70 6.44 11.62
C SER A 38 -12.02 7.71 12.10
N SER A 39 -12.69 8.37 13.04
CA SER A 39 -12.15 9.40 13.92
C SER A 39 -11.05 8.80 14.79
N ILE A 40 -9.92 8.44 14.17
CA ILE A 40 -8.67 8.25 14.90
C ILE A 40 -8.18 9.66 15.21
N ALA A 41 -8.37 10.04 16.47
CA ALA A 41 -7.87 11.25 17.06
C ALA A 41 -6.42 11.56 16.62
N HIS A 42 -6.15 12.84 16.39
CA HIS A 42 -4.81 13.42 16.23
C HIS A 42 -3.79 12.72 17.13
N GLY A 43 -2.68 12.18 16.58
CA GLY A 43 -1.75 11.47 17.47
C GLY A 43 -0.40 11.00 16.97
N LYS A 44 -0.06 11.15 15.69
CA LYS A 44 1.33 11.12 15.20
C LYS A 44 1.28 11.64 13.78
N GLU A 45 1.73 12.87 13.55
CA GLU A 45 2.27 13.17 12.23
C GLU A 45 3.37 12.13 12.02
N VAL A 46 3.09 11.10 11.21
CA VAL A 46 4.05 10.04 10.89
C VAL A 46 5.05 10.68 9.95
N PHE A 47 5.95 11.43 10.55
CA PHE A 47 7.11 12.00 9.92
C PHE A 47 8.14 10.89 9.81
N VAL A 48 8.32 10.40 8.59
CA VAL A 48 9.49 9.58 8.32
C VAL A 48 10.66 10.55 8.20
N LYS A 49 11.52 10.53 9.22
CA LYS A 49 12.79 11.26 9.17
C LYS A 49 13.75 10.43 8.32
N THR A 50 14.23 11.02 7.24
CA THR A 50 15.32 10.46 6.44
C THR A 50 16.55 11.35 6.56
N LYS A 51 17.71 10.86 6.12
CA LYS A 51 18.94 11.68 6.08
C LYS A 51 18.79 12.93 5.21
N LYS A 52 17.96 12.92 4.17
CA LYS A 52 17.76 14.05 3.24
C LYS A 52 16.63 15.00 3.65
N GLY A 53 15.84 14.66 4.66
CA GLY A 53 14.73 15.49 5.11
C GLY A 53 13.59 14.69 5.72
N VAL A 54 12.52 15.40 6.10
CA VAL A 54 11.30 14.79 6.62
C VAL A 54 10.34 14.51 5.47
N ILE A 55 10.05 13.23 5.23
CA ILE A 55 8.98 12.83 4.32
C ILE A 55 7.65 13.05 5.06
N LYS A 56 6.80 13.89 4.48
CA LYS A 56 5.49 14.25 5.02
C LYS A 56 4.38 13.82 4.07
N PRO A 57 3.27 13.25 4.58
CA PRO A 57 2.08 13.06 3.75
C PRO A 57 1.58 14.43 3.27
N ARG A 58 1.19 14.52 2.00
CA ARG A 58 0.65 15.73 1.38
C ARG A 58 -0.88 15.74 1.33
N THR A 59 -1.51 14.57 1.49
CA THR A 59 -2.96 14.43 1.45
C THR A 59 -3.47 13.65 2.66
N PRO A 60 -4.74 13.82 3.06
CA PRO A 60 -5.35 13.05 4.15
C PRO A 60 -5.23 11.54 3.94
N ASN A 61 -5.41 11.05 2.71
CA ASN A 61 -5.29 9.63 2.38
C ASN A 61 -3.87 9.09 2.58
N GLN A 62 -2.84 9.89 2.27
CA GLN A 62 -1.45 9.50 2.54
C GLN A 62 -1.16 9.45 4.05
N ALA A 63 -1.71 10.39 4.82
CA ALA A 63 -1.58 10.38 6.26
C ALA A 63 -2.27 9.15 6.87
N GLN A 64 -3.49 8.85 6.42
CA GLN A 64 -4.22 7.65 6.83
C GLN A 64 -3.46 6.38 6.46
N TYR A 65 -2.87 6.32 5.27
CA TYR A 65 -2.07 5.17 4.84
C TYR A 65 -0.85 4.93 5.76
N LEU A 66 -0.14 6.00 6.14
CA LEU A 66 0.96 5.90 7.10
C LEU A 66 0.50 5.43 8.49
N VAL A 67 -0.65 5.92 8.96
CA VAL A 67 -1.24 5.47 10.24
C VAL A 67 -1.62 4.00 10.17
N ASN A 68 -2.24 3.56 9.06
CA ASN A 68 -2.63 2.16 8.88
C ASN A 68 -1.42 1.23 8.94
N MET A 69 -0.30 1.58 8.31
CA MET A 69 0.93 0.78 8.34
C MET A 69 1.54 0.60 9.74
N VAL A 70 1.26 1.51 10.68
CA VAL A 70 1.73 1.41 12.07
C VAL A 70 0.74 0.68 12.97
N THR A 71 -0.54 0.73 12.65
CA THR A 71 -1.63 0.23 13.50
C THR A 71 -2.11 -1.16 13.13
N HIS A 72 -1.80 -1.63 11.92
CA HIS A 72 -2.25 -2.92 11.39
C HIS A 72 -1.05 -3.72 10.88
N ASP A 73 -1.09 -5.04 11.08
CA ASP A 73 -0.04 -5.95 10.60
C ASP A 73 0.04 -6.00 9.06
N ILE A 74 -1.11 -5.83 8.38
CA ILE A 74 -1.21 -5.83 6.92
C ILE A 74 -2.00 -4.60 6.48
N SER A 75 -1.45 -3.87 5.50
CA SER A 75 -2.06 -2.65 4.96
C SER A 75 -2.04 -2.66 3.43
N PHE A 76 -3.18 -2.41 2.80
CA PHE A 76 -3.31 -2.31 1.36
C PHE A 76 -3.34 -0.84 0.92
N GLY A 77 -2.30 -0.42 0.19
CA GLY A 77 -2.25 0.89 -0.45
C GLY A 77 -2.81 0.82 -1.87
N ILE A 78 -4.07 1.17 -2.06
CA ILE A 78 -4.73 1.17 -3.38
C ILE A 78 -4.88 2.61 -3.88
N GLY A 79 -4.53 2.86 -5.14
CA GLY A 79 -4.70 4.16 -5.78
C GLY A 79 -3.90 4.31 -7.08
N PRO A 80 -4.09 5.40 -7.83
CA PRO A 80 -3.43 5.61 -9.11
C PRO A 80 -1.92 5.78 -8.96
N ALA A 81 -1.18 5.67 -10.07
CA ALA A 81 0.24 5.97 -10.12
C ALA A 81 0.53 7.42 -9.67
N GLY A 82 1.71 7.65 -9.08
CA GLY A 82 2.12 8.99 -8.60
C GLY A 82 1.52 9.45 -7.27
N THR A 83 0.66 8.63 -6.63
CA THR A 83 0.10 8.93 -5.29
C THR A 83 1.03 8.62 -4.13
N GLY A 84 2.26 8.14 -4.41
CA GLY A 84 3.31 7.94 -3.41
C GLY A 84 3.16 6.70 -2.54
N LYS A 85 2.28 5.75 -2.88
CA LYS A 85 2.00 4.54 -2.07
C LYS A 85 3.27 3.76 -1.75
N THR A 86 4.00 3.33 -2.79
CA THR A 86 5.24 2.57 -2.65
C THR A 86 6.31 3.40 -1.93
N TYR A 87 6.46 4.68 -2.30
CA TYR A 87 7.45 5.56 -1.69
C TYR A 87 7.20 5.76 -0.18
N LEU A 88 5.95 6.00 0.24
CA LEU A 88 5.58 6.14 1.65
C LEU A 88 5.73 4.83 2.42
N ALA A 89 5.48 3.68 1.79
CA ALA A 89 5.72 2.38 2.41
C ALA A 89 7.21 2.15 2.67
N VAL A 90 8.07 2.43 1.68
CA VAL A 90 9.54 2.33 1.84
C VAL A 90 10.02 3.30 2.94
N ALA A 91 9.46 4.51 2.97
CA ALA A 91 9.75 5.49 4.02
C ALA A 91 9.41 4.93 5.42
N ALA A 92 8.21 4.37 5.60
CA ALA A 92 7.79 3.77 6.87
C ALA A 92 8.69 2.59 7.28
N ALA A 93 9.04 1.72 6.33
CA ALA A 93 9.94 0.59 6.58
C ALA A 93 11.35 1.05 7.00
N VAL A 94 11.88 2.09 6.38
CA VAL A 94 13.18 2.68 6.74
C VAL A 94 13.13 3.28 8.15
N ASP A 95 12.08 4.04 8.50
CA ASP A 95 11.92 4.59 9.85
C ASP A 95 11.86 3.48 10.91
N ALA A 96 11.07 2.43 10.67
CA ALA A 96 10.99 1.27 11.56
C ALA A 96 12.34 0.56 11.73
N LEU A 97 13.13 0.43 10.65
CA LEU A 97 14.48 -0.16 10.70
C LEU A 97 15.44 0.72 11.52
N GLU A 98 15.39 2.05 11.35
CA GLU A 98 16.23 2.98 12.10
C GLU A 98 15.86 3.04 13.59
N ARG A 99 14.59 2.84 13.92
CA ARG A 99 14.09 2.70 15.29
C ARG A 99 14.33 1.32 15.91
N GLN A 100 14.90 0.39 15.15
CA GLN A 100 15.15 -0.99 15.57
C GLN A 100 13.86 -1.75 15.94
N GLU A 101 12.72 -1.32 15.41
CA GLU A 101 11.43 -2.03 15.58
C GLU A 101 11.38 -3.29 14.71
N ILE A 102 12.12 -3.28 13.60
CA ILE A 102 12.31 -4.41 12.69
C ILE A 102 13.80 -4.70 12.49
N ARG A 103 14.11 -5.91 12.02
CA ARG A 103 15.47 -6.35 11.72
C ARG A 103 15.77 -6.41 10.22
N ARG A 104 14.74 -6.48 9.38
CA ARG A 104 14.89 -6.63 7.93
C ARG A 104 13.80 -5.86 7.17
N ILE A 105 14.15 -5.31 6.01
CA ILE A 105 13.20 -4.82 5.00
C ILE A 105 13.27 -5.76 3.82
N LEU A 106 12.13 -6.20 3.31
CA LEU A 106 12.03 -7.00 2.11
C LEU A 106 11.11 -6.33 1.11
N LEU A 107 11.67 -5.93 -0.03
CA LEU A 107 10.94 -5.32 -1.13
C LEU A 107 10.77 -6.35 -2.23
N THR A 108 9.54 -6.57 -2.65
CA THR A 108 9.25 -7.55 -3.68
C THR A 108 8.25 -7.02 -4.69
N ARG A 109 8.38 -7.50 -5.92
CA ARG A 109 7.52 -7.14 -7.05
C ARG A 109 7.26 -8.43 -7.84
N PRO A 110 6.02 -8.69 -8.27
CA PRO A 110 5.75 -9.81 -9.15
C PRO A 110 6.45 -9.57 -10.50
N ALA A 111 6.96 -10.64 -11.09
CA ALA A 111 7.47 -10.57 -12.45
C ALA A 111 6.29 -10.28 -13.39
N VAL A 112 6.33 -9.14 -14.07
CA VAL A 112 5.35 -8.81 -15.11
C VAL A 112 5.90 -9.34 -16.41
N GLU A 113 5.24 -10.32 -17.02
CA GLU A 113 5.47 -10.61 -18.43
C GLU A 113 4.94 -9.41 -19.22
N ALA A 114 5.82 -8.48 -19.59
CA ALA A 114 5.51 -7.29 -20.38
C ALA A 114 5.19 -7.64 -21.84
N GLY A 115 4.39 -8.68 -22.10
CA GLY A 115 4.10 -9.21 -23.43
C GLY A 115 5.29 -9.88 -24.15
N GLU A 116 6.51 -9.66 -23.68
CA GLU A 116 7.70 -10.40 -24.07
C GLU A 116 7.96 -11.48 -23.02
N LYS A 117 7.99 -12.76 -23.45
CA LYS A 117 8.55 -13.82 -22.60
C LYS A 117 9.87 -13.32 -22.04
N LEU A 118 10.15 -13.55 -20.76
CA LEU A 118 11.42 -13.25 -20.07
C LEU A 118 12.68 -13.74 -20.83
N GLY A 119 12.51 -14.50 -21.93
CA GLY A 119 13.52 -14.96 -22.88
C GLY A 119 14.07 -13.95 -23.89
N PHE A 120 13.60 -12.71 -24.03
CA PHE A 120 14.10 -11.79 -25.08
C PHE A 120 15.20 -10.81 -24.68
N LEU A 121 15.39 -10.51 -23.39
CA LEU A 121 16.54 -9.73 -22.95
C LEU A 121 17.80 -10.62 -22.94
N PRO A 122 18.91 -10.26 -23.61
CA PRO A 122 20.18 -10.98 -23.45
C PRO A 122 20.74 -10.69 -22.05
N GLY A 123 21.18 -11.73 -21.32
CA GLY A 123 21.76 -11.58 -19.97
C GLY A 123 21.33 -12.65 -18.97
N ASP A 124 21.94 -12.62 -17.79
CA ASP A 124 21.55 -13.47 -16.66
C ASP A 124 20.17 -13.07 -16.11
N LEU A 125 19.56 -13.94 -15.29
CA LEU A 125 18.22 -13.69 -14.73
C LEU A 125 18.16 -12.38 -13.93
N SER A 126 19.26 -11.97 -13.29
CA SER A 126 19.34 -10.74 -12.50
C SER A 126 19.25 -9.51 -13.40
N GLN A 127 20.02 -9.48 -14.48
CA GLN A 127 20.05 -8.38 -15.45
C GLN A 127 18.68 -8.11 -16.10
N LYS A 128 17.81 -9.11 -16.16
CA LYS A 128 16.44 -8.98 -16.70
C LYS A 128 15.44 -8.46 -15.69
N VAL A 129 15.63 -8.75 -14.40
CA VAL A 129 14.71 -8.36 -13.33
C VAL A 129 15.06 -6.97 -12.77
N ASP A 130 16.35 -6.62 -12.79
CA ASP A 130 16.89 -5.35 -12.28
C ASP A 130 16.14 -4.09 -12.77
N PRO A 131 15.74 -3.95 -14.06
CA PRO A 131 14.99 -2.77 -14.51
C PRO A 131 13.66 -2.56 -13.78
N TYR A 132 12.95 -3.63 -13.40
CA TYR A 132 11.66 -3.57 -12.73
C TYR A 132 11.77 -3.24 -11.24
N LEU A 133 12.91 -3.59 -10.65
CA LEU A 133 13.21 -3.34 -9.24
C LEU A 133 13.88 -1.97 -9.04
N ARG A 134 14.39 -1.34 -10.10
CA ARG A 134 15.10 -0.05 -10.03
C ARG A 134 14.34 1.06 -9.27
N PRO A 135 13.03 1.27 -9.45
CA PRO A 135 12.30 2.28 -8.67
C PRO A 135 12.35 2.07 -7.15
N LEU A 136 12.45 0.81 -6.71
CA LEU A 136 12.58 0.46 -5.29
C LEU A 136 13.97 0.80 -4.76
N TYR A 137 15.01 0.52 -5.55
CA TYR A 137 16.39 0.93 -5.24
C TYR A 137 16.52 2.45 -5.17
N ASP A 138 15.95 3.18 -6.13
CA ASP A 138 16.01 4.64 -6.18
C ASP A 138 15.40 5.26 -4.91
N ALA A 139 14.24 4.76 -4.46
CA ALA A 139 13.61 5.19 -3.22
C ALA A 139 14.52 4.94 -1.99
N LEU A 140 15.13 3.76 -1.88
CA LEU A 140 16.06 3.45 -0.79
C LEU A 140 17.30 4.36 -0.81
N PHE A 141 17.90 4.55 -1.98
CA PHE A 141 19.08 5.40 -2.14
C PHE A 141 18.78 6.87 -1.81
N GLU A 142 17.57 7.34 -2.12
CA GLU A 142 17.13 8.66 -1.73
C GLU A 142 17.08 8.83 -0.20
N MET A 143 16.56 7.85 0.52
CA MET A 143 16.30 7.94 1.97
C MET A 143 17.54 7.68 2.84
N LEU A 144 18.35 6.67 2.48
CA LEU A 144 19.48 6.19 3.28
C LEU A 144 20.85 6.58 2.72
N GLY A 145 20.91 6.93 1.43
CA GLY A 145 22.14 7.16 0.69
C GLY A 145 22.75 5.87 0.14
N PHE A 146 23.45 6.00 -0.99
CA PHE A 146 23.99 4.88 -1.77
C PHE A 146 24.85 3.91 -0.95
N GLU A 147 25.92 4.40 -0.32
CA GLU A 147 26.86 3.57 0.45
C GLU A 147 26.19 2.78 1.60
N ARG A 148 25.15 3.35 2.22
CA ARG A 148 24.46 2.71 3.34
C ARG A 148 23.55 1.60 2.83
N VAL A 149 22.83 1.85 1.74
CA VAL A 149 21.94 0.86 1.13
C VAL A 149 22.74 -0.35 0.65
N GLU A 150 23.86 -0.15 -0.05
CA GLU A 150 24.72 -1.26 -0.49
C GLU A 150 25.19 -2.12 0.70
N LYS A 151 25.69 -1.50 1.77
CA LYS A 151 26.09 -2.23 2.99
C LYS A 151 24.95 -3.00 3.64
N LEU A 152 23.72 -2.47 3.61
CA LEU A 152 22.55 -3.13 4.17
C LEU A 152 22.07 -4.29 3.28
N ILE A 153 22.22 -4.17 1.96
CA ILE A 153 21.96 -5.25 1.01
C ILE A 153 22.97 -6.37 1.17
N GLU A 154 24.26 -6.07 1.22
CA GLU A 154 25.33 -7.06 1.43
C GLU A 154 25.13 -7.87 2.73
N ARG A 155 24.59 -7.22 3.77
CA ARG A 155 24.28 -7.85 5.06
C ARG A 155 22.92 -8.56 5.09
N ASN A 156 22.18 -8.57 3.99
CA ASN A 156 20.81 -9.11 3.91
C ASN A 156 19.83 -8.48 4.94
N VAL A 157 20.07 -7.23 5.29
CA VAL A 157 19.16 -6.40 6.11
C VAL A 157 18.10 -5.76 5.23
N ILE A 158 18.48 -5.35 4.02
CA ILE A 158 17.55 -4.95 2.97
C ILE A 158 17.65 -5.97 1.86
N GLU A 159 16.53 -6.53 1.44
CA GLU A 159 16.47 -7.48 0.34
C GLU A 159 15.49 -6.97 -0.71
N VAL A 160 15.91 -6.93 -1.98
CA VAL A 160 15.06 -6.56 -3.10
C VAL A 160 15.04 -7.74 -4.06
N ALA A 161 13.91 -8.44 -4.15
CA ALA A 161 13.82 -9.72 -4.85
C ALA A 161 12.45 -9.94 -5.50
N PRO A 162 12.37 -10.68 -6.62
CA PRO A 162 11.09 -11.01 -7.23
C PRO A 162 10.21 -11.87 -6.31
N LEU A 163 8.88 -11.78 -6.45
CA LEU A 163 7.91 -12.46 -5.58
C LEU A 163 8.12 -13.97 -5.49
N ALA A 164 8.57 -14.60 -6.58
CA ALA A 164 8.85 -16.04 -6.63
C ALA A 164 9.87 -16.49 -5.56
N TYR A 165 10.75 -15.61 -5.10
CA TYR A 165 11.79 -15.91 -4.11
C TYR A 165 11.24 -15.94 -2.68
N MET A 166 9.96 -15.59 -2.48
CA MET A 166 9.32 -15.59 -1.17
C MET A 166 8.78 -16.97 -0.76
N ARG A 167 8.61 -17.87 -1.73
CA ARG A 167 8.00 -19.18 -1.49
C ARG A 167 8.80 -20.00 -0.48
N GLY A 168 8.12 -20.50 0.56
CA GLY A 168 8.71 -21.37 1.58
C GLY A 168 9.61 -20.65 2.60
N ARG A 169 9.60 -19.32 2.64
CA ARG A 169 10.36 -18.54 3.61
C ARG A 169 9.52 -18.23 4.85
N THR A 170 10.18 -18.25 6.01
CA THR A 170 9.66 -17.64 7.24
C THR A 170 10.32 -16.27 7.41
N LEU A 171 9.52 -15.21 7.39
CA LEU A 171 9.99 -13.83 7.44
C LEU A 171 9.60 -13.22 8.80
N ASN A 172 10.49 -13.37 9.79
CA ASN A 172 10.31 -12.83 11.13
C ASN A 172 10.95 -11.44 11.26
N ASP A 173 10.35 -10.57 12.07
CA ASP A 173 10.79 -9.19 12.36
C ASP A 173 11.16 -8.41 11.08
N ALA A 174 10.35 -8.60 10.04
CA ALA A 174 10.58 -8.05 8.72
C ALA A 174 9.43 -7.14 8.29
N PHE A 175 9.76 -6.01 7.69
CA PHE A 175 8.78 -5.19 6.98
C PHE A 175 8.80 -5.59 5.50
N ILE A 176 7.69 -6.14 5.03
CA ILE A 176 7.57 -6.67 3.67
C ILE A 176 6.71 -5.71 2.84
N ILE A 177 7.22 -5.31 1.68
CA ILE A 177 6.50 -4.45 0.72
C ILE A 177 6.37 -5.23 -0.58
N LEU A 178 5.13 -5.61 -0.91
CA LEU A 178 4.76 -6.14 -2.22
C LEU A 178 4.27 -4.99 -3.11
N ASP A 179 5.14 -4.55 -4.02
CA ASP A 179 4.84 -3.50 -4.99
C ASP A 179 4.15 -4.08 -6.24
N GLU A 180 3.33 -3.26 -6.90
CA GLU A 180 2.52 -3.66 -8.06
C GLU A 180 1.73 -4.97 -7.88
N SER A 181 1.13 -5.15 -6.70
CA SER A 181 0.41 -6.38 -6.35
C SER A 181 -0.75 -6.70 -7.29
N GLN A 182 -1.28 -5.74 -8.05
CA GLN A 182 -2.30 -6.00 -9.07
C GLN A 182 -1.84 -6.93 -10.19
N ASN A 183 -0.53 -7.14 -10.35
CA ASN A 183 0.03 -8.09 -11.32
C ASN A 183 0.23 -9.50 -10.73
N THR A 184 -0.24 -9.75 -9.51
CA THR A 184 -0.21 -11.09 -8.89
C THR A 184 -1.42 -11.91 -9.30
N THR A 185 -1.26 -13.24 -9.29
CA THR A 185 -2.40 -14.16 -9.33
C THR A 185 -2.93 -14.38 -7.91
N VAL A 186 -4.17 -14.87 -7.80
CA VAL A 186 -4.78 -15.21 -6.49
C VAL A 186 -3.94 -16.24 -5.72
N GLU A 187 -3.28 -17.16 -6.41
CA GLU A 187 -2.41 -18.18 -5.79
C GLU A 187 -1.07 -17.62 -5.27
N GLN A 188 -0.68 -16.43 -5.72
CA GLN A 188 0.55 -15.75 -5.30
C GLN A 188 0.35 -14.82 -4.11
N MET A 189 -0.91 -14.50 -3.77
CA MET A 189 -1.32 -13.69 -2.61
C MET A 189 -1.70 -14.59 -1.44
#